data_AF-A0A397TY29-F1
#
_entry.id   AF-A0A397TY29-F1
#
_cell.length_a   1.000
_cell.length_b   1.000
_cell.length_c   1.000
_cell.angle_alpha   90.00
_cell.angle_beta   90.00
_cell.angle_gamma   90.00
#
_symmetry.space_group_name_H-M   'P 1'
#
loop_
_entity.id
_entity.type
_entity.pdbx_description
1 polymer ?
#
loop_
_entity_poly.entity_id
_entity_poly.type
_entity_poly.pdbx_seq_one_letter_code
_entity_poly.pdbx_strand_id
1 'polypeptide(L)'
;MWHLFPLEFFHHRKSVLKLQEEIQNIISILDPQATTFLSQLYSNNLTSKEIQQSILEMVLAGTDTSSVSLYYTVLLLTENKKIIYQLIDSLDDTLLEAVLRESMRLMPVGPVIIRKSLNDCEISGIHIKASTNIVISLARMNHNKKWFEDPLKFDPQRFIKNENLTTISAPMGLGPKSCVGQHFAMVEMKAILPELLKEFMFTRIDETRPIIDTRTRWDVAQQPVEREILNVIPRKKIVLVGAHSVGKTTLARFIKSHIDGILVTETARTLIKELNLNADILRNDPDKSLEFQAAIIKAQCVKEEEIEHEFAILDRSALDAIIYAQAFCKKRWKELLDMEETNKCLEHYRQKNKYLIFLIEPQKECLKADGVRMMPIDYEDWISFSESFKNLMNEYNIEFNTINVLDLNQRYSIVMNALFAQNI
;
A
#
# COMPACT_ATOMS: atom_id res chain seq x y z
N MET A 1 -38.32 -1.63 19.00
CA MET A 1 -37.35 -1.65 17.90
C MET A 1 -36.05 -2.40 18.26
N TRP A 2 -35.92 -2.98 19.46
CA TRP A 2 -34.71 -3.65 19.96
C TRP A 2 -34.69 -5.18 19.79
N HIS A 3 -35.57 -5.76 18.97
CA HIS A 3 -35.73 -7.22 18.83
C HIS A 3 -35.24 -7.78 17.48
N LEU A 4 -34.28 -7.12 16.82
CA LEU A 4 -33.78 -7.53 15.50
C LEU A 4 -32.28 -7.87 15.43
N PHE A 5 -31.56 -7.93 16.55
CA PHE A 5 -30.13 -8.25 16.54
C PHE A 5 -29.85 -9.73 16.89
N PRO A 6 -29.09 -10.48 16.06
CA PRO A 6 -28.81 -11.90 16.29
C PRO A 6 -27.83 -12.17 17.45
N LEU A 7 -27.68 -13.46 17.80
CA LEU A 7 -26.88 -14.03 18.89
C LEU A 7 -25.39 -13.61 18.96
N GLU A 8 -24.81 -13.03 17.90
CA GLU A 8 -23.43 -12.48 17.90
C GLU A 8 -23.24 -11.32 18.92
N PHE A 9 -24.34 -10.66 19.32
CA PHE A 9 -24.32 -9.59 20.33
C PHE A 9 -23.83 -10.06 21.72
N PHE A 10 -23.93 -11.36 22.04
CA PHE A 10 -23.52 -11.88 23.35
C PHE A 10 -22.00 -11.94 23.55
N HIS A 11 -21.21 -12.11 22.47
CA HIS A 11 -19.74 -11.97 22.54
C HIS A 11 -19.33 -10.51 22.70
N HIS A 12 -20.06 -9.59 22.07
CA HIS A 12 -19.87 -8.15 22.28
C HIS A 12 -20.19 -7.70 23.70
N ARG A 13 -21.11 -8.34 24.43
CA ARG A 13 -21.44 -7.91 25.80
C ARG A 13 -20.24 -7.93 26.76
N LYS A 14 -19.37 -8.95 26.69
CA LYS A 14 -18.15 -8.99 27.51
C LYS A 14 -17.15 -7.90 27.09
N SER A 15 -16.99 -7.67 25.79
CA SER A 15 -16.13 -6.60 25.27
C SER A 15 -16.65 -5.21 25.62
N VAL A 16 -17.96 -5.00 25.56
CA VAL A 16 -18.64 -3.76 25.95
C VAL A 16 -18.49 -3.48 27.45
N LEU A 17 -18.64 -4.50 28.30
CA LEU A 17 -18.41 -4.36 29.75
C LEU A 17 -16.95 -4.00 30.05
N LYS A 18 -15.99 -4.64 29.37
CA LYS A 18 -14.56 -4.31 29.50
C LYS A 18 -14.26 -2.88 29.04
N LEU A 19 -14.82 -2.46 27.89
CA LEU A 19 -14.75 -1.09 27.40
C LEU A 19 -15.35 -0.09 28.39
N GLN A 20 -16.48 -0.43 29.02
CA GLN A 20 -17.11 0.42 30.04
C GLN A 20 -16.20 0.62 31.26
N GLU A 21 -15.52 -0.43 31.73
CA GLU A 21 -14.53 -0.35 32.81
C GLU A 21 -13.31 0.50 32.40
N GLU A 22 -12.78 0.30 31.20
CA GLU A 22 -11.65 1.09 30.66
C GLU A 22 -12.00 2.59 30.54
N ILE A 23 -13.19 2.90 30.00
CA ILE A 23 -13.69 4.29 29.90
C ILE A 23 -13.82 4.90 31.30
N GLN A 24 -14.34 4.15 32.27
CA GLN A 24 -14.51 4.65 33.65
C GLN A 24 -13.15 4.97 34.30
N ASN A 25 -12.14 4.14 34.06
CA ASN A 25 -10.77 4.40 34.51
C ASN A 25 -10.18 5.66 33.87
N ILE A 26 -10.36 5.85 32.55
CA ILE A 26 -9.89 7.06 31.85
C ILE A 26 -10.56 8.29 32.43
N ILE A 27 -11.89 8.28 32.59
CA ILE A 27 -12.65 9.41 33.15
C ILE A 27 -12.13 9.81 34.54
N SER A 28 -11.72 8.84 35.37
CA SER A 28 -11.25 9.12 36.73
C SER A 28 -9.91 9.88 36.79
N ILE A 29 -9.16 9.94 35.68
CA ILE A 29 -7.81 10.55 35.59
C ILE A 29 -7.85 11.86 34.78
N LEU A 30 -9.00 12.21 34.18
CA LEU A 30 -9.10 13.41 33.34
C LEU A 30 -9.00 14.69 34.16
N ASP A 31 -8.11 15.58 33.73
CA ASP A 31 -8.02 16.95 34.22
C ASP A 31 -9.19 17.78 33.66
N PRO A 32 -10.08 18.32 34.50
CA PRO A 32 -11.18 19.19 34.07
C PRO A 32 -10.69 20.49 33.41
N GLN A 33 -9.43 20.89 33.61
CA GLN A 33 -8.83 22.08 32.99
C GLN A 33 -8.20 21.81 31.61
N ALA A 34 -8.10 20.55 31.19
CA ALA A 34 -7.61 20.23 29.84
C ALA A 34 -8.56 20.79 28.77
N THR A 35 -8.11 21.03 27.54
CA THR A 35 -8.94 21.46 26.39
C THR A 35 -9.36 20.26 25.52
N THR A 36 -9.73 19.15 26.15
CA THR A 36 -10.13 17.93 25.43
C THR A 36 -11.64 17.90 25.16
N PHE A 37 -12.08 17.05 24.24
CA PHE A 37 -13.52 16.79 24.03
C PHE A 37 -14.23 16.46 25.36
N LEU A 38 -13.59 15.68 26.23
CA LEU A 38 -14.17 15.22 27.49
C LEU A 38 -14.32 16.34 28.52
N SER A 39 -13.35 17.24 28.63
CA SER A 39 -13.46 18.39 29.53
C SER A 39 -14.51 19.40 29.04
N GLN A 40 -14.72 19.52 27.72
CA GLN A 40 -15.82 20.30 27.16
C GLN A 40 -17.18 19.68 27.51
N LEU A 41 -17.33 18.34 27.48
CA LEU A 41 -18.56 17.68 27.93
C LEU A 41 -18.83 17.96 29.41
N TYR A 42 -17.80 17.86 30.26
CA TYR A 42 -17.91 18.21 31.68
C TYR A 42 -18.32 19.68 31.90
N SER A 43 -17.71 20.60 31.14
CA SER A 43 -18.01 22.04 31.21
C SER A 43 -19.45 22.39 30.79
N ASN A 44 -20.13 21.51 30.05
CA ASN A 44 -21.53 21.66 29.65
C ASN A 44 -22.53 21.01 30.64
N ASN A 45 -22.10 20.72 31.88
CA ASN A 45 -22.92 20.13 32.95
C ASN A 45 -23.50 18.74 32.63
N LEU A 46 -22.84 17.96 31.77
CA LEU A 46 -23.17 16.54 31.59
C LEU A 46 -22.73 15.74 32.82
N THR A 47 -23.57 14.81 33.26
CA THR A 47 -23.25 13.88 34.34
C THR A 47 -22.20 12.85 33.88
N SER A 48 -21.42 12.29 34.81
CA SER A 48 -20.43 11.26 34.48
C SER A 48 -21.03 10.05 33.74
N LYS A 49 -22.30 9.72 34.01
CA LYS A 49 -23.03 8.64 33.30
C LYS A 49 -23.33 9.01 31.85
N GLU A 50 -23.76 10.24 31.59
CA GLU A 50 -24.02 10.73 30.23
C GLU A 50 -22.73 10.81 29.42
N ILE A 51 -21.62 11.23 30.04
CA ILE A 51 -20.30 11.24 29.41
C ILE A 51 -19.86 9.82 29.06
N GLN A 52 -19.91 8.89 30.01
CA GLN A 52 -19.57 7.48 29.78
C GLN A 52 -20.40 6.87 28.65
N GLN A 53 -21.71 7.12 28.64
CA GLN A 53 -22.60 6.65 27.58
C GLN A 53 -22.25 7.27 26.23
N SER A 54 -21.96 8.58 26.18
CA SER A 54 -21.59 9.27 24.94
C SER A 54 -20.29 8.73 24.34
N ILE A 55 -19.29 8.46 25.19
CA ILE A 55 -18.02 7.85 24.75
C ILE A 55 -18.26 6.46 24.19
N LEU A 56 -19.04 5.64 24.90
CA LEU A 56 -19.34 4.28 24.49
C LEU A 56 -20.06 4.26 23.12
N GLU A 57 -21.05 5.13 22.93
CA GLU A 57 -21.75 5.26 21.65
C GLU A 57 -20.82 5.71 20.53
N MET A 58 -19.90 6.64 20.80
CA MET A 58 -18.92 7.12 19.82
C MET A 58 -17.96 6.01 19.38
N VAL A 59 -17.43 5.21 20.33
CA VAL A 59 -16.52 4.09 20.02
C VAL A 59 -17.22 2.99 19.23
N LEU A 60 -18.43 2.60 19.66
CA LEU A 60 -19.20 1.56 18.99
C LEU A 60 -19.61 1.97 17.57
N ALA A 61 -20.06 3.22 17.38
CA ALA A 61 -20.46 3.71 16.07
C ALA A 61 -19.25 3.98 15.15
N GLY A 62 -18.13 4.44 15.69
CA GLY A 62 -16.94 4.81 14.92
C GLY A 62 -16.17 3.63 14.34
N THR A 63 -16.10 2.51 15.08
CA THR A 63 -15.23 1.37 14.72
C THR A 63 -15.57 0.74 13.37
N ASP A 64 -16.82 0.33 13.18
CA ASP A 64 -17.25 -0.35 11.94
C ASP A 64 -17.38 0.64 10.77
N THR A 65 -17.78 1.88 11.03
CA THR A 65 -18.01 2.85 9.96
C THR A 65 -16.72 3.30 9.29
N SER A 66 -15.67 3.64 10.04
CA SER A 66 -14.39 4.05 9.46
C SER A 66 -13.65 2.89 8.82
N SER A 67 -13.60 1.72 9.47
CA SER A 67 -12.92 0.53 8.93
C SER A 67 -13.54 0.03 7.62
N VAL A 68 -14.87 -0.02 7.51
CA VAL A 68 -15.55 -0.44 6.28
C VAL A 68 -15.43 0.62 5.18
N SER A 69 -15.43 1.91 5.55
CA SER A 69 -15.19 3.00 4.59
C SER A 69 -13.77 2.93 4.00
N LEU A 70 -12.76 2.66 4.83
CA LEU A 70 -11.39 2.43 4.36
C LEU A 70 -11.30 1.19 3.46
N TYR A 71 -11.95 0.09 3.85
CA TYR A 71 -12.02 -1.13 3.03
C TYR A 71 -12.59 -0.84 1.62
N TYR A 72 -13.73 -0.17 1.52
CA TYR A 72 -14.30 0.19 0.21
C TYR A 72 -13.39 1.15 -0.56
N THR A 73 -12.72 2.08 0.14
CA THR A 73 -11.78 3.01 -0.50
C THR A 73 -10.60 2.26 -1.12
N VAL A 74 -9.98 1.35 -0.37
CA VAL A 74 -8.88 0.50 -0.88
C VAL A 74 -9.37 -0.33 -2.06
N LEU A 75 -10.56 -0.94 -1.96
CA LEU A 75 -11.14 -1.74 -3.03
C LEU A 75 -11.31 -0.92 -4.31
N LEU A 76 -11.92 0.26 -4.25
CA LEU A 76 -12.08 1.17 -5.39
C LEU A 76 -10.73 1.64 -5.96
N LEU A 77 -9.72 1.84 -5.11
CA LEU A 77 -8.38 2.25 -5.53
C LEU A 77 -7.62 1.14 -6.28
N THR A 78 -7.94 -0.15 -6.07
CA THR A 78 -7.28 -1.26 -6.80
C THR A 78 -7.45 -1.14 -8.32
N GLU A 79 -8.57 -0.57 -8.77
CA GLU A 79 -8.86 -0.31 -10.20
C GLU A 79 -8.33 1.06 -10.68
N ASN A 80 -7.73 1.86 -9.78
CA ASN A 80 -7.34 3.25 -10.01
C ASN A 80 -5.90 3.56 -9.56
N LYS A 81 -4.94 2.72 -9.96
CA LYS A 81 -3.52 2.80 -9.55
C LYS A 81 -2.87 4.17 -9.70
N LYS A 82 -3.23 4.95 -10.73
CA LYS A 82 -2.69 6.31 -10.93
C LYS A 82 -2.99 7.24 -9.75
N ILE A 83 -4.17 7.09 -9.15
CA ILE A 83 -4.57 7.89 -7.97
C ILE A 83 -3.75 7.45 -6.75
N ILE A 84 -3.49 6.14 -6.61
CA ILE A 84 -2.61 5.62 -5.55
C ILE A 84 -1.22 6.28 -5.63
N TYR A 85 -0.59 6.31 -6.80
CA TYR A 85 0.74 6.92 -6.96
C TYR A 85 0.71 8.41 -6.61
N GLN A 86 -0.28 9.15 -7.11
CA GLN A 86 -0.45 10.56 -6.77
C GLN A 86 -0.56 10.79 -5.25
N LEU A 87 -1.33 9.95 -4.54
CA LEU A 87 -1.46 10.03 -3.08
C LEU A 87 -0.15 9.71 -2.34
N ILE A 88 0.62 8.74 -2.83
CA ILE A 88 1.91 8.37 -2.24
C ILE A 88 2.94 9.49 -2.44
N ASP A 89 2.98 10.09 -3.63
CA ASP A 89 4.00 11.07 -4.02
C ASP A 89 3.78 12.45 -3.40
N SER A 90 2.54 12.95 -3.39
CA SER A 90 2.26 14.33 -2.99
C SER A 90 1.74 14.46 -1.57
N LEU A 91 1.09 13.41 -1.03
CA LEU A 91 0.27 13.48 0.17
C LEU A 91 -0.71 14.68 0.15
N ASP A 92 -1.19 15.04 -1.04
CA ASP A 92 -2.14 16.15 -1.21
C ASP A 92 -3.44 15.86 -0.46
N ASP A 93 -3.67 16.62 0.62
CA ASP A 93 -4.85 16.50 1.47
C ASP A 93 -6.15 16.73 0.69
N THR A 94 -6.11 17.57 -0.35
CA THR A 94 -7.27 17.86 -1.21
C THR A 94 -7.68 16.61 -1.99
N LEU A 95 -6.72 15.95 -2.63
CA LEU A 95 -6.96 14.70 -3.35
C LEU A 95 -7.36 13.58 -2.40
N LEU A 96 -6.72 13.47 -1.25
CA LEU A 96 -7.01 12.45 -0.24
C LEU A 96 -8.45 12.59 0.29
N GLU A 97 -8.87 13.81 0.60
CA GLU A 97 -10.25 14.08 1.01
C GLU A 97 -11.25 13.75 -0.11
N ALA A 98 -10.93 14.15 -1.34
CA ALA A 98 -11.77 13.86 -2.51
C ALA A 98 -11.93 12.36 -2.75
N VAL A 99 -10.86 11.57 -2.56
CA VAL A 99 -10.86 10.10 -2.65
C VAL A 99 -11.79 9.49 -1.61
N LEU A 100 -11.68 9.92 -0.35
CA LEU A 100 -12.53 9.42 0.73
C LEU A 100 -14.00 9.80 0.52
N ARG A 101 -14.28 11.03 0.08
CA ARG A 101 -15.65 11.49 -0.21
C ARG A 101 -16.26 10.76 -1.40
N GLU A 102 -15.51 10.55 -2.47
CA GLU A 102 -15.97 9.79 -3.63
C GLU A 102 -16.22 8.32 -3.30
N SER A 103 -15.37 7.74 -2.45
CA SER A 103 -15.56 6.37 -1.95
C SER A 103 -16.86 6.26 -1.15
N MET A 104 -17.10 7.13 -0.18
CA MET A 104 -18.34 7.14 0.61
C MET A 104 -19.58 7.47 -0.24
N ARG A 105 -19.44 8.23 -1.34
CA ARG A 105 -20.54 8.48 -2.28
C ARG A 105 -20.94 7.20 -3.00
N LEU A 106 -19.96 6.47 -3.54
CA LEU A 106 -20.19 5.24 -4.31
C LEU A 106 -20.60 4.07 -3.43
N MET A 107 -19.89 3.88 -2.32
CA MET A 107 -20.04 2.76 -1.40
C MET A 107 -20.33 3.29 0.02
N PRO A 108 -21.53 3.86 0.26
CA PRO A 108 -21.85 4.46 1.54
C PRO A 108 -22.02 3.40 2.62
N VAL A 109 -21.36 3.60 3.77
CA VAL A 109 -21.66 2.82 4.99
C VAL A 109 -23.00 3.24 5.62
N GLY A 110 -23.48 4.45 5.31
CA GLY A 110 -24.79 5.00 5.68
C GLY A 110 -25.63 5.38 4.44
N PRO A 111 -26.26 4.43 3.74
CA PRO A 111 -27.00 4.62 2.48
C PRO A 111 -28.32 5.38 2.64
N VAL A 112 -28.81 5.54 3.86
CA VAL A 112 -30.14 6.07 4.14
C VAL A 112 -30.11 7.03 5.33
N ILE A 113 -30.79 8.16 5.19
CA ILE A 113 -31.10 9.08 6.30
C ILE A 113 -32.59 8.98 6.59
N ILE A 114 -32.95 8.81 7.86
CA ILE A 114 -34.34 8.78 8.33
C ILE A 114 -34.62 10.03 9.16
N ARG A 115 -35.77 10.65 8.92
CA ARG A 115 -36.31 11.77 9.72
C ARG A 115 -37.77 11.51 10.04
N LYS A 116 -38.27 12.07 11.12
CA LYS A 116 -39.71 12.09 11.44
C LYS A 116 -40.20 13.53 11.35
N SER A 117 -41.26 13.78 10.59
CA SER A 117 -41.90 15.10 10.55
C SER A 117 -42.48 15.42 11.92
N LEU A 118 -42.17 16.61 12.45
CA LEU A 118 -42.71 17.05 13.74
C LEU A 118 -44.08 17.73 13.59
N ASN A 119 -44.26 18.43 12.47
CA ASN A 119 -45.49 19.11 12.09
C ASN A 119 -45.86 18.73 10.66
N ASP A 120 -47.08 19.05 10.27
CA ASP A 120 -47.48 19.05 8.87
C ASP A 120 -46.55 19.97 8.08
N CYS A 121 -46.00 19.48 6.98
CA CYS A 121 -45.11 20.24 6.11
C CYS A 121 -45.33 19.89 4.64
N GLU A 122 -44.66 20.62 3.76
CA GLU A 122 -44.69 20.37 2.32
C GLU A 122 -43.26 20.22 1.81
N ILE A 123 -42.99 19.15 1.05
CA ILE A 123 -41.70 18.93 0.39
C ILE A 123 -41.97 18.73 -1.10
N SER A 124 -41.45 19.63 -1.92
CA SER A 124 -41.59 19.57 -3.39
C SER A 124 -43.05 19.43 -3.87
N GLY A 125 -44.00 20.17 -3.28
CA GLY A 125 -45.42 20.08 -3.62
C GLY A 125 -46.19 18.95 -2.92
N ILE A 126 -45.50 18.09 -2.16
CA ILE A 126 -46.10 16.93 -1.48
C ILE A 126 -46.36 17.29 -0.02
N HIS A 127 -47.62 17.25 0.39
CA HIS A 127 -48.01 17.42 1.78
C HIS A 127 -47.64 16.18 2.61
N ILE A 128 -46.89 16.41 3.68
CA ILE A 128 -46.42 15.39 4.63
C ILE A 128 -47.06 15.70 5.98
N LYS A 129 -47.88 14.77 6.47
CA LYS A 129 -48.50 14.89 7.80
C LYS A 129 -47.45 14.80 8.90
N ALA A 130 -47.71 15.44 10.03
CA ALA A 130 -46.95 15.28 11.26
C ALA A 130 -46.81 13.80 11.64
N SER A 131 -45.69 13.47 12.27
CA SER A 131 -45.30 12.11 12.66
C SER A 131 -45.04 11.10 11.53
N THR A 132 -44.92 11.55 10.28
CA THR A 132 -44.53 10.71 9.14
C THR A 132 -43.02 10.47 9.16
N ASN A 133 -42.60 9.21 9.00
CA ASN A 133 -41.19 8.88 8.77
C ASN A 133 -40.82 9.12 7.30
N ILE A 134 -39.83 9.97 7.08
CA ILE A 134 -39.26 10.32 5.79
C ILE A 134 -37.93 9.58 5.66
N VAL A 135 -37.82 8.76 4.63
CA VAL A 135 -36.63 7.93 4.34
C VAL A 135 -35.97 8.46 3.08
N ILE A 136 -34.74 8.97 3.21
CA ILE A 136 -33.97 9.54 2.11
C ILE A 136 -32.87 8.54 1.76
N SER A 137 -32.93 7.96 0.55
CA SER A 137 -31.89 7.04 0.07
C SER A 137 -30.74 7.81 -0.56
N LEU A 138 -29.67 8.02 0.21
CA LEU A 138 -28.42 8.60 -0.27
C LEU A 138 -27.79 7.73 -1.34
N ALA A 139 -27.74 6.41 -1.16
CA ALA A 139 -27.13 5.49 -2.12
C ALA A 139 -27.76 5.63 -3.53
N ARG A 140 -29.10 5.61 -3.61
CA ARG A 140 -29.80 5.77 -4.90
C ARG A 140 -29.64 7.16 -5.50
N MET A 141 -29.64 8.20 -4.66
CA MET A 141 -29.43 9.57 -5.10
C MET A 141 -28.01 9.76 -5.66
N ASN A 142 -27.02 9.23 -4.95
CA ASN A 142 -25.61 9.30 -5.30
C ASN A 142 -25.28 8.52 -6.57
N HIS A 143 -26.05 7.49 -6.90
CA HIS A 143 -25.94 6.73 -8.16
C HIS A 143 -26.80 7.29 -9.30
N ASN A 144 -27.49 8.41 -9.10
CA ASN A 144 -28.42 8.96 -10.08
C ASN A 144 -27.73 9.93 -11.05
N LYS A 145 -27.87 9.65 -12.35
CA LYS A 145 -27.34 10.48 -13.45
C LYS A 145 -27.85 11.93 -13.45
N LYS A 146 -28.99 12.20 -12.80
CA LYS A 146 -29.51 13.57 -12.63
C LYS A 146 -28.58 14.45 -11.79
N TRP A 147 -27.87 13.86 -10.83
CA TRP A 147 -27.05 14.59 -9.86
C TRP A 147 -25.54 14.37 -10.06
N PHE A 148 -25.15 13.23 -10.64
CA PHE A 148 -23.76 12.86 -10.86
C PHE A 148 -23.57 12.34 -12.29
N GLU A 149 -22.69 12.98 -13.05
CA GLU A 149 -22.22 12.46 -14.34
C GLU A 149 -21.41 11.17 -14.13
N ASP A 150 -21.68 10.16 -14.97
CA ASP A 150 -21.17 8.79 -14.84
C ASP A 150 -21.15 8.31 -13.38
N PRO A 151 -22.33 8.15 -12.77
CA PRO A 151 -22.47 8.09 -11.33
C PRO A 151 -21.87 6.83 -10.70
N LEU A 152 -21.61 5.79 -11.49
CA LEU A 152 -20.99 4.55 -11.04
C LEU A 152 -19.46 4.55 -11.22
N LYS A 153 -18.90 5.56 -11.90
CA LYS A 153 -17.46 5.72 -12.07
C LYS A 153 -16.87 6.33 -10.81
N PHE A 154 -15.76 5.76 -10.34
CA PHE A 154 -14.94 6.36 -9.29
C PHE A 154 -14.12 7.52 -9.87
N ASP A 155 -14.48 8.75 -9.51
CA ASP A 155 -13.78 9.95 -9.96
C ASP A 155 -13.70 11.00 -8.83
N PRO A 156 -12.60 11.00 -8.06
CA PRO A 156 -12.36 12.00 -7.01
C PRO A 156 -12.33 13.45 -7.53
N GLN A 157 -12.00 13.68 -8.80
CA GLN A 157 -11.89 15.04 -9.34
C GLN A 157 -13.21 15.81 -9.27
N ARG A 158 -14.36 15.12 -9.17
CA ARG A 158 -15.66 15.77 -9.00
C ARG A 158 -15.72 16.59 -7.70
N PHE A 159 -15.16 16.08 -6.60
CA PHE A 159 -15.16 16.74 -5.30
C PHE A 159 -14.14 17.88 -5.21
N ILE A 160 -13.10 17.83 -6.05
CA ILE A 160 -12.12 18.91 -6.18
C ILE A 160 -12.72 20.07 -6.99
N LYS A 161 -13.46 19.77 -8.07
CA LYS A 161 -14.01 20.78 -8.98
C LYS A 161 -15.28 21.46 -8.48
N ASN A 162 -16.03 20.80 -7.60
CA ASN A 162 -17.34 21.29 -7.17
C ASN A 162 -17.59 21.01 -5.68
N GLU A 163 -17.35 22.03 -4.86
CA GLU A 163 -17.56 21.96 -3.41
C GLU A 163 -19.02 21.67 -3.02
N ASN A 164 -19.99 22.07 -3.85
CA ASN A 164 -21.42 21.81 -3.59
C ASN A 164 -21.76 20.30 -3.61
N LEU A 165 -20.92 19.46 -4.23
CA LEU A 165 -21.14 18.01 -4.22
C LEU A 165 -21.03 17.42 -2.82
N THR A 166 -20.30 18.05 -1.89
CA THR A 166 -20.28 17.62 -0.49
C THR A 166 -21.67 17.74 0.13
N THR A 167 -22.38 18.83 -0.17
CA THR A 167 -23.77 19.02 0.27
C THR A 167 -24.72 18.07 -0.45
N ILE A 168 -24.59 17.90 -1.77
CA ILE A 168 -25.48 17.03 -2.54
C ILE A 168 -25.32 15.56 -2.14
N SER A 169 -24.08 15.07 -2.02
CA SER A 169 -23.80 13.67 -1.69
C SER A 169 -24.06 13.32 -0.22
N ALA A 170 -23.94 14.31 0.67
CA ALA A 170 -24.17 14.22 2.11
C ALA A 170 -23.65 12.92 2.76
N PRO A 171 -22.40 12.47 2.49
CA PRO A 171 -21.91 11.15 2.89
C PRO A 171 -21.92 10.94 4.40
N MET A 172 -21.86 12.03 5.17
CA MET A 172 -21.86 12.02 6.64
C MET A 172 -23.08 12.79 7.21
N GLY A 173 -24.12 12.98 6.39
CA GLY A 173 -25.31 13.76 6.73
C GLY A 173 -25.09 15.28 6.68
N LEU A 174 -26.16 16.02 6.97
CA LEU A 174 -26.20 17.48 6.95
C LEU A 174 -27.01 18.05 8.11
N GLY A 175 -26.72 19.29 8.46
CA GLY A 175 -27.42 20.07 9.48
C GLY A 175 -27.08 19.65 10.92
N PRO A 176 -27.89 20.05 11.92
CA PRO A 176 -27.60 19.84 13.34
C PRO A 176 -27.56 18.37 13.81
N LYS A 177 -27.97 17.45 12.94
CA LYS A 177 -27.96 15.99 13.15
C LYS A 177 -27.12 15.28 12.08
N SER A 178 -26.08 15.96 11.57
CA SER A 178 -25.00 15.32 10.84
C SER A 178 -24.19 14.40 11.77
N CYS A 179 -23.29 13.60 11.19
CA CYS A 179 -22.43 12.71 11.95
C CYS A 179 -21.56 13.49 12.93
N VAL A 180 -21.71 13.20 14.24
CA VAL A 180 -20.88 13.80 15.29
C VAL A 180 -19.40 13.43 15.15
N GLY A 181 -19.11 12.24 14.60
CA GLY A 181 -17.75 11.73 14.39
C GLY A 181 -17.11 12.16 13.08
N GLN A 182 -17.73 13.04 12.28
CA GLN A 182 -17.26 13.35 10.93
C GLN A 182 -15.81 13.82 10.87
N HIS A 183 -15.44 14.77 11.72
CA HIS A 183 -14.08 15.30 11.74
C HIS A 183 -13.08 14.26 12.22
N PHE A 184 -13.41 13.51 13.27
CA PHE A 184 -12.55 12.46 13.80
C PHE A 184 -12.31 11.35 12.77
N ALA A 185 -13.37 10.83 12.15
CA ALA A 185 -13.28 9.79 11.13
C ALA A 185 -12.48 10.27 9.90
N MET A 186 -12.64 11.53 9.47
CA MET A 186 -11.85 12.06 8.37
C MET A 186 -10.37 12.15 8.73
N VAL A 187 -10.01 12.62 9.93
CA VAL A 187 -8.62 12.66 10.41
C VAL A 187 -8.04 11.24 10.51
N GLU A 188 -8.78 10.31 11.10
CA GLU A 188 -8.39 8.90 11.22
C GLU A 188 -8.12 8.27 9.84
N MET A 189 -9.08 8.38 8.92
CA MET A 189 -8.94 7.79 7.58
C MET A 189 -7.83 8.45 6.78
N LYS A 190 -7.65 9.77 6.90
CA LYS A 190 -6.54 10.52 6.25
C LYS A 190 -5.17 10.16 6.82
N ALA A 191 -5.09 9.77 8.09
CA ALA A 191 -3.85 9.29 8.69
C ALA A 191 -3.53 7.85 8.28
N ILE A 192 -4.53 6.97 8.21
CA ILE A 192 -4.34 5.53 7.97
C ILE A 192 -4.13 5.22 6.48
N LEU A 193 -4.96 5.79 5.60
CA LEU A 193 -4.99 5.39 4.19
C LEU A 193 -3.64 5.58 3.48
N PRO A 194 -2.96 6.75 3.58
CA PRO A 194 -1.68 6.94 2.91
C PRO A 194 -0.60 5.97 3.38
N GLU A 195 -0.55 5.67 4.69
CA GLU A 195 0.43 4.73 5.24
C GLU A 195 0.18 3.30 4.73
N LEU A 196 -1.07 2.86 4.69
CA LEU A 196 -1.42 1.58 4.06
C LEU A 196 -1.00 1.51 2.59
N LEU A 197 -1.23 2.58 1.82
CA LEU A 197 -0.90 2.62 0.39
C LEU A 197 0.62 2.68 0.14
N LYS A 198 1.38 3.36 1.01
CA LYS A 198 2.85 3.40 0.95
C LYS A 198 3.47 2.05 1.27
N GLU A 199 2.98 1.38 2.31
CA GLU A 199 3.56 0.12 2.76
C GLU A 199 3.11 -1.08 1.93
N PHE A 200 1.89 -1.06 1.40
CA PHE A 200 1.29 -2.22 0.75
C PHE A 200 0.71 -1.92 -0.62
N MET A 201 0.80 -2.94 -1.48
CA MET A 201 0.10 -3.04 -2.74
C MET A 201 -1.10 -3.97 -2.55
N PHE A 202 -2.27 -3.52 -3.00
CA PHE A 202 -3.53 -4.25 -2.92
C PHE A 202 -3.97 -4.66 -4.31
N THR A 203 -4.31 -5.94 -4.48
CA THR A 203 -4.83 -6.48 -5.75
C THR A 203 -6.04 -7.38 -5.47
N ARG A 204 -7.02 -7.34 -6.39
CA ARG A 204 -8.20 -8.21 -6.30
C ARG A 204 -7.85 -9.58 -6.83
N ILE A 205 -8.35 -10.64 -6.19
CA ILE A 205 -8.19 -12.01 -6.69
C ILE A 205 -9.15 -12.26 -7.87
N ASP A 206 -10.36 -11.70 -7.80
CA ASP A 206 -11.37 -11.79 -8.85
C ASP A 206 -11.69 -10.39 -9.38
N GLU A 207 -11.22 -10.10 -10.59
CA GLU A 207 -11.48 -8.83 -11.28
C GLU A 207 -12.74 -8.90 -12.19
N THR A 208 -13.39 -10.07 -12.29
CA THR A 208 -14.51 -10.25 -13.23
C THR A 208 -15.79 -9.58 -12.76
N ARG A 209 -15.97 -9.45 -11.44
CA ARG A 209 -17.12 -8.80 -10.83
C ARG A 209 -16.84 -7.31 -10.65
N PRO A 210 -17.73 -6.41 -11.10
CA PRO A 210 -17.62 -5.00 -10.78
C PRO A 210 -17.75 -4.76 -9.27
N ILE A 211 -16.87 -3.93 -8.70
CA ILE A 211 -16.89 -3.59 -7.26
C ILE A 211 -18.26 -3.04 -6.83
N ILE A 212 -18.89 -2.24 -7.69
CA ILE A 212 -20.17 -1.59 -7.41
C ILE A 212 -21.34 -2.59 -7.25
N ASP A 213 -21.19 -3.80 -7.79
CA ASP A 213 -22.17 -4.88 -7.68
C ASP A 213 -21.98 -5.73 -6.40
N THR A 214 -21.12 -5.27 -5.49
CA THR A 214 -20.92 -5.91 -4.19
C THR A 214 -22.26 -5.98 -3.45
N ARG A 215 -22.69 -7.19 -3.12
CA ARG A 215 -23.91 -7.39 -2.32
C ARG A 215 -23.62 -6.92 -0.90
N THR A 216 -24.54 -6.17 -0.33
CA THR A 216 -24.36 -5.61 1.02
C THR A 216 -25.45 -6.08 1.98
N ARG A 217 -25.09 -6.20 3.25
CA ARG A 217 -26.00 -6.40 4.37
C ARG A 217 -26.01 -5.17 5.28
N TRP A 218 -27.05 -5.07 6.08
CA TRP A 218 -27.24 -3.98 7.03
C TRP A 218 -26.90 -4.44 8.44
N ASP A 219 -25.99 -3.73 9.09
CA ASP A 219 -25.68 -3.83 10.52
C ASP A 219 -25.61 -2.40 11.11
N VAL A 220 -24.69 -2.11 12.03
CA VAL A 220 -24.32 -0.73 12.41
C VAL A 220 -23.90 0.10 11.18
N ALA A 221 -23.22 -0.55 10.23
CA ALA A 221 -22.81 -0.01 8.94
C ALA A 221 -23.25 -0.92 7.79
N GLN A 222 -23.39 -0.39 6.57
CA GLN A 222 -23.54 -1.19 5.36
C GLN A 222 -22.24 -1.91 5.05
N GLN A 223 -22.25 -3.24 5.17
CA GLN A 223 -21.07 -4.08 4.97
C GLN A 223 -21.28 -5.02 3.78
N PRO A 224 -20.21 -5.50 3.12
CA PRO A 224 -20.35 -6.53 2.11
C PRO A 224 -20.88 -7.83 2.75
N VAL A 225 -21.75 -8.54 2.04
CA VAL A 225 -22.22 -9.88 2.44
C VAL A 225 -21.05 -10.87 2.42
N GLU A 226 -20.27 -10.79 1.35
CA GLU A 226 -19.05 -11.56 1.12
C GLU A 226 -17.91 -10.54 0.99
N ARG A 227 -16.92 -10.61 1.88
CA ARG A 227 -15.75 -9.73 1.80
C ARG A 227 -14.90 -10.19 0.62
N GLU A 228 -14.52 -9.27 -0.24
CA GLU A 228 -13.53 -9.56 -1.27
C GLU A 228 -12.19 -9.80 -0.59
N ILE A 229 -11.56 -10.91 -0.96
CA ILE A 229 -10.22 -11.23 -0.50
C ILE A 229 -9.25 -10.45 -1.38
N LEU A 230 -8.52 -9.54 -0.75
CA LEU A 230 -7.45 -8.78 -1.39
C LEU A 230 -6.12 -9.49 -1.15
N ASN A 231 -5.32 -9.61 -2.20
CA ASN A 231 -3.90 -9.93 -2.07
C ASN A 231 -3.18 -8.67 -1.62
N VAL A 232 -2.49 -8.76 -0.48
CA VAL A 232 -1.72 -7.68 0.14
C VAL A 232 -0.25 -8.04 0.08
N ILE A 233 0.53 -7.26 -0.66
CA ILE A 233 1.96 -7.48 -0.85
C ILE A 233 2.71 -6.23 -0.38
N PRO A 234 3.77 -6.34 0.43
CA PRO A 234 4.58 -5.19 0.79
C PRO A 234 5.13 -4.49 -0.46
N ARG A 235 5.08 -3.16 -0.49
CA ARG A 235 5.58 -2.33 -1.61
C ARG A 235 7.11 -2.23 -1.56
N LYS A 236 7.77 -3.39 -1.69
CA LYS A 236 9.22 -3.57 -1.62
C LYS A 236 9.76 -4.10 -2.96
N LYS A 237 11.05 -3.89 -3.19
CA LYS A 237 11.80 -4.45 -4.29
C LYS A 237 12.76 -5.51 -3.78
N ILE A 238 12.70 -6.69 -4.34
CA ILE A 238 13.64 -7.78 -4.07
C ILE A 238 14.80 -7.64 -5.05
N VAL A 239 16.01 -7.42 -4.55
CA VAL A 239 17.22 -7.33 -5.37
C VAL A 239 18.05 -8.58 -5.17
N LEU A 240 18.24 -9.37 -6.22
CA LEU A 240 19.10 -10.55 -6.18
C LEU A 240 20.48 -10.19 -6.73
N VAL A 241 21.51 -10.32 -5.90
CA VAL A 241 22.90 -10.02 -6.24
C VAL A 241 23.79 -11.25 -6.07
N GLY A 242 24.97 -11.23 -6.68
CA GLY A 242 25.95 -12.32 -6.59
C GLY A 242 26.68 -12.58 -7.90
N ALA A 243 27.54 -13.59 -7.93
CA ALA A 243 28.30 -13.93 -9.14
C ALA A 243 27.40 -14.39 -10.31
N HIS A 244 27.95 -14.49 -11.51
CA HIS A 244 27.24 -15.06 -12.66
C HIS A 244 26.87 -16.52 -12.36
N SER A 245 25.77 -17.01 -12.95
CA SER A 245 25.34 -18.41 -12.86
C SER A 245 25.10 -19.01 -11.46
N VAL A 246 24.93 -18.21 -10.41
CA VAL A 246 24.53 -18.67 -9.06
C VAL A 246 23.02 -18.96 -8.89
N GLY A 247 22.24 -18.83 -9.97
CA GLY A 247 20.79 -19.11 -9.98
C GLY A 247 19.86 -17.92 -9.68
N LYS A 248 20.36 -16.67 -9.76
CA LYS A 248 19.54 -15.44 -9.55
C LYS A 248 18.28 -15.40 -10.41
N THR A 249 18.43 -15.51 -11.72
CA THR A 249 17.29 -15.49 -12.67
C THR A 249 16.32 -16.65 -12.44
N THR A 250 16.82 -17.82 -12.01
CA THR A 250 15.98 -18.97 -11.66
C THR A 250 15.13 -18.67 -10.43
N LEU A 251 15.73 -18.11 -9.38
CA LEU A 251 15.01 -17.71 -8.17
C LEU A 251 14.02 -16.57 -8.45
N ALA A 252 14.42 -15.56 -9.23
CA ALA A 252 13.55 -14.44 -9.59
C ALA A 252 12.26 -14.89 -10.31
N ARG A 253 12.39 -15.80 -11.28
CA ARG A 253 11.26 -16.41 -11.98
C ARG A 253 10.40 -17.27 -11.06
N PHE A 254 11.05 -18.00 -10.15
CA PHE A 254 10.33 -18.81 -9.16
C PHE A 254 9.48 -17.94 -8.23
N ILE A 255 10.03 -16.84 -7.71
CA ILE A 255 9.27 -15.88 -6.90
C ILE A 255 8.09 -15.31 -7.71
N LYS A 256 8.34 -14.85 -8.95
CA LYS A 256 7.29 -14.30 -9.84
C LYS A 256 6.18 -15.28 -10.17
N SER A 257 6.46 -16.59 -10.16
CA SER A 257 5.43 -17.62 -10.36
C SER A 257 4.51 -17.85 -9.16
N HIS A 258 4.90 -17.38 -7.97
CA HIS A 258 4.13 -17.53 -6.73
C HIS A 258 3.52 -16.21 -6.23
N ILE A 259 4.07 -15.06 -6.61
CA ILE A 259 3.61 -13.74 -6.20
C ILE A 259 3.51 -12.84 -7.42
N ASP A 260 2.41 -12.09 -7.52
CA ASP A 260 2.26 -11.11 -8.58
C ASP A 260 3.14 -9.88 -8.35
N GLY A 261 3.69 -9.32 -9.42
CA GLY A 261 4.77 -8.34 -9.35
C GLY A 261 5.52 -8.19 -10.67
N ILE A 262 6.34 -7.15 -10.77
CA ILE A 262 7.15 -6.91 -11.95
C ILE A 262 8.46 -7.67 -11.83
N LEU A 263 8.75 -8.53 -12.81
CA LEU A 263 10.05 -9.16 -12.93
C LEU A 263 10.91 -8.31 -13.87
N VAL A 264 11.88 -7.60 -13.31
CA VAL A 264 12.88 -6.87 -14.09
C VAL A 264 14.03 -7.80 -14.38
N THR A 265 13.97 -8.41 -15.57
CA THR A 265 15.08 -9.18 -16.14
C THR A 265 15.77 -8.37 -17.23
N GLU A 266 17.06 -8.65 -17.44
CA GLU A 266 17.64 -8.62 -18.79
C GLU A 266 18.01 -7.23 -19.38
N THR A 267 18.50 -6.30 -18.56
CA THR A 267 19.11 -5.05 -19.09
C THR A 267 20.42 -5.32 -19.85
N ALA A 268 21.27 -6.23 -19.33
CA ALA A 268 22.59 -6.50 -19.91
C ALA A 268 22.57 -7.21 -21.28
N ARG A 269 21.64 -8.15 -21.55
CA ARG A 269 21.61 -8.88 -22.83
C ARG A 269 21.10 -8.03 -23.98
N THR A 270 20.13 -7.17 -23.72
CA THR A 270 19.66 -6.18 -24.69
C THR A 270 20.80 -5.24 -25.07
N LEU A 271 21.50 -4.69 -24.06
CA LEU A 271 22.67 -3.83 -24.28
C LEU A 271 23.83 -4.54 -24.98
N ILE A 272 24.11 -5.82 -24.68
CA ILE A 272 25.14 -6.62 -25.38
C ILE A 272 24.83 -6.72 -26.88
N LYS A 273 23.56 -6.94 -27.24
CA LYS A 273 23.13 -7.02 -28.64
C LYS A 273 23.18 -5.65 -29.33
N GLU A 274 22.75 -4.60 -28.64
CA GLU A 274 22.74 -3.22 -29.16
C GLU A 274 24.17 -2.68 -29.38
N LEU A 275 25.10 -2.99 -28.48
CA LEU A 275 26.49 -2.55 -28.52
C LEU A 275 27.42 -3.53 -29.27
N ASN A 276 26.88 -4.64 -29.79
CA ASN A 276 27.63 -5.70 -30.48
C ASN A 276 28.87 -6.20 -29.71
N LEU A 277 28.72 -6.39 -28.40
CA LEU A 277 29.79 -6.83 -27.48
C LEU A 277 29.78 -8.36 -27.31
N ASN A 278 30.92 -8.94 -26.94
CA ASN A 278 31.03 -10.34 -26.54
C ASN A 278 31.92 -10.49 -25.30
N ALA A 279 31.87 -11.67 -24.66
CA ALA A 279 32.58 -11.92 -23.40
C ALA A 279 34.11 -11.75 -23.51
N ASP A 280 34.69 -12.04 -24.67
CA ASP A 280 36.13 -11.89 -24.90
C ASP A 280 36.55 -10.42 -25.02
N ILE A 281 35.72 -9.57 -25.64
CA ILE A 281 35.95 -8.12 -25.70
C ILE A 281 35.86 -7.53 -24.28
N LEU A 282 34.84 -7.90 -23.51
CA LEU A 282 34.67 -7.38 -22.13
C LEU A 282 35.81 -7.77 -21.19
N ARG A 283 36.45 -8.93 -21.40
CA ARG A 283 37.61 -9.36 -20.60
C ARG A 283 38.90 -8.66 -20.99
N ASN A 284 39.09 -8.35 -22.26
CA ASN A 284 40.37 -7.90 -22.80
C ASN A 284 40.44 -6.39 -23.07
N ASP A 285 39.29 -5.71 -23.12
CA ASP A 285 39.19 -4.26 -23.35
C ASP A 285 38.54 -3.57 -22.13
N PRO A 286 39.38 -3.04 -21.20
CA PRO A 286 38.90 -2.38 -19.99
C PRO A 286 38.01 -1.16 -20.27
N ASP A 287 38.21 -0.47 -21.39
CA ASP A 287 37.48 0.76 -21.70
C ASP A 287 36.07 0.44 -22.18
N LYS A 288 35.93 -0.56 -23.06
CA LYS A 288 34.61 -1.08 -23.46
C LYS A 288 33.87 -1.75 -22.31
N SER A 289 34.59 -2.44 -21.43
CA SER A 289 33.98 -3.00 -20.22
C SER A 289 33.41 -1.90 -19.33
N LEU A 290 34.16 -0.80 -19.12
CA LEU A 290 33.70 0.34 -18.34
C LEU A 290 32.45 0.99 -18.95
N GLU A 291 32.46 1.24 -20.26
CA GLU A 291 31.31 1.79 -21.00
C GLU A 291 30.07 0.89 -20.86
N PHE A 292 30.26 -0.43 -20.98
CA PHE A 292 29.19 -1.40 -20.83
C PHE A 292 28.61 -1.42 -19.41
N GLN A 293 29.45 -1.39 -18.37
CA GLN A 293 28.96 -1.35 -16.98
C GLN A 293 28.25 -0.03 -16.68
N ALA A 294 28.74 1.10 -17.18
CA ALA A 294 28.06 2.39 -17.07
C ALA A 294 26.67 2.36 -17.73
N ALA A 295 26.55 1.76 -18.92
CA ALA A 295 25.28 1.61 -19.62
C ALA A 295 24.29 0.73 -18.82
N ILE A 296 24.76 -0.34 -18.17
CA ILE A 296 23.93 -1.18 -17.30
C ILE A 296 23.38 -0.35 -16.13
N ILE A 297 24.23 0.43 -15.45
CA ILE A 297 23.80 1.24 -14.30
C ILE A 297 22.73 2.24 -14.71
N LYS A 298 22.95 2.97 -15.82
CA LYS A 298 21.97 3.95 -16.33
C LYS A 298 20.62 3.31 -16.63
N ALA A 299 20.64 2.21 -17.37
CA ALA A 299 19.42 1.52 -17.75
C ALA A 299 18.73 0.84 -16.54
N GLN A 300 19.49 0.44 -15.52
CA GLN A 300 18.93 -0.06 -14.26
C GLN A 300 18.25 1.07 -13.46
N CYS A 301 18.89 2.23 -13.34
CA CYS A 301 18.35 3.40 -12.64
C CYS A 301 17.00 3.84 -13.25
N VAL A 302 16.94 3.99 -14.57
CA VAL A 302 15.70 4.36 -15.29
C VAL A 302 14.59 3.32 -15.04
N LYS A 303 14.90 2.03 -15.15
CA LYS A 303 13.91 0.98 -14.91
C LYS A 303 13.40 0.98 -13.47
N GLU A 304 14.26 1.22 -12.49
CA GLU A 304 13.86 1.28 -11.07
C GLU A 304 12.95 2.49 -10.77
N GLU A 305 13.17 3.63 -11.44
CA GLU A 305 12.30 4.81 -11.37
C GLU A 305 10.91 4.54 -11.97
N GLU A 306 10.83 3.86 -13.13
CA GLU A 306 9.55 3.50 -13.77
C GLU A 306 8.65 2.62 -12.90
N ILE A 307 9.25 1.83 -12.00
CA ILE A 307 8.57 0.90 -11.10
C ILE A 307 8.64 1.36 -9.65
N GLU A 308 8.84 2.65 -9.39
CA GLU A 308 9.05 3.20 -8.04
C GLU A 308 8.00 2.67 -7.05
N HIS A 309 6.74 2.71 -7.47
CA HIS A 309 5.61 2.29 -6.64
C HIS A 309 5.31 0.80 -6.73
N GLU A 310 5.94 0.02 -7.58
CA GLU A 310 5.55 -1.38 -7.78
C GLU A 310 6.33 -2.35 -6.89
N PHE A 311 5.69 -3.47 -6.55
CA PHE A 311 6.43 -4.64 -6.07
C PHE A 311 7.19 -5.25 -7.23
N ALA A 312 8.52 -5.35 -7.09
CA ALA A 312 9.36 -5.81 -8.18
C ALA A 312 10.48 -6.75 -7.71
N ILE A 313 10.90 -7.60 -8.62
CA ILE A 313 12.00 -8.55 -8.44
C ILE A 313 13.07 -8.20 -9.48
N LEU A 314 14.24 -7.82 -8.99
CA LEU A 314 15.37 -7.36 -9.77
C LEU A 314 16.41 -8.47 -9.78
N ASP A 315 16.65 -9.09 -10.94
CA ASP A 315 17.64 -10.17 -11.07
C ASP A 315 19.08 -9.67 -11.36
N ARG A 316 19.23 -8.34 -11.45
CA ARG A 316 20.46 -7.58 -11.58
C ARG A 316 20.31 -6.23 -10.88
N SER A 317 21.44 -5.63 -10.52
CA SER A 317 21.53 -4.37 -9.77
C SER A 317 22.72 -3.53 -10.25
N ALA A 318 22.76 -2.26 -9.87
CA ALA A 318 23.98 -1.45 -10.06
C ALA A 318 25.18 -2.05 -9.30
N LEU A 319 24.94 -2.76 -8.18
CA LEU A 319 26.00 -3.46 -7.43
C LEU A 319 26.67 -4.52 -8.30
N ASP A 320 25.93 -5.27 -9.11
CA ASP A 320 26.54 -6.22 -10.05
C ASP A 320 27.52 -5.47 -10.96
N ALA A 321 27.09 -4.39 -11.60
CA ALA A 321 27.92 -3.66 -12.56
C ALA A 321 29.21 -3.10 -11.95
N ILE A 322 29.14 -2.59 -10.71
CA ILE A 322 30.31 -2.09 -9.95
C ILE A 322 31.30 -3.24 -9.68
N ILE A 323 30.82 -4.38 -9.21
CA ILE A 323 31.68 -5.53 -8.90
C ILE A 323 32.34 -6.09 -10.17
N TYR A 324 31.61 -6.18 -11.29
CA TYR A 324 32.21 -6.59 -12.56
C TYR A 324 33.22 -5.54 -13.06
N ALA A 325 32.98 -4.25 -12.87
CA ALA A 325 33.96 -3.22 -13.20
C ALA A 325 35.22 -3.32 -12.33
N GLN A 326 35.10 -3.64 -11.04
CA GLN A 326 36.25 -3.88 -10.15
C GLN A 326 37.16 -5.00 -10.69
N ALA A 327 36.56 -6.08 -11.20
CA ALA A 327 37.29 -7.22 -11.72
C ALA A 327 37.97 -6.93 -13.07
N PHE A 328 37.31 -6.18 -13.98
CA PHE A 328 37.74 -6.09 -15.39
C PHE A 328 38.27 -4.71 -15.82
N CYS A 329 37.99 -3.63 -15.08
CA CYS A 329 38.30 -2.24 -15.48
C CYS A 329 39.51 -1.62 -14.74
N LYS A 330 40.39 -2.44 -14.15
CA LYS A 330 41.62 -2.01 -13.44
C LYS A 330 41.35 -0.93 -12.39
N LYS A 331 42.00 0.25 -12.42
CA LYS A 331 41.77 1.34 -11.45
C LYS A 331 40.61 2.27 -11.84
N ARG A 332 40.12 2.16 -13.08
CA ARG A 332 39.13 3.07 -13.67
C ARG A 332 37.70 2.79 -13.26
N TRP A 333 37.40 1.63 -12.66
CA TRP A 333 36.05 1.30 -12.18
C TRP A 333 35.49 2.35 -11.20
N LYS A 334 36.36 3.07 -10.48
CA LYS A 334 35.97 4.16 -9.58
C LYS A 334 35.24 5.30 -10.30
N GLU A 335 35.47 5.49 -11.60
CA GLU A 335 34.72 6.45 -12.43
C GLU A 335 33.22 6.14 -12.42
N LEU A 336 32.82 4.88 -12.22
CA LEU A 336 31.40 4.51 -12.10
C LEU A 336 30.79 4.99 -10.78
N LEU A 337 31.58 5.12 -9.70
CA LEU A 337 31.08 5.61 -8.41
C LEU A 337 30.74 7.11 -8.45
N ASP A 338 31.38 7.85 -9.36
CA ASP A 338 31.15 9.29 -9.53
C ASP A 338 29.90 9.59 -10.37
N MET A 339 29.26 8.57 -10.97
CA MET A 339 28.03 8.74 -11.74
C MET A 339 26.82 9.07 -10.85
N GLU A 340 25.97 10.00 -11.31
CA GLU A 340 24.73 10.35 -10.61
C GLU A 340 23.81 9.14 -10.46
N GLU A 341 23.68 8.33 -11.50
CA GLU A 341 22.83 7.13 -11.53
C GLU A 341 23.32 6.07 -10.53
N THR A 342 24.64 5.95 -10.35
CA THR A 342 25.22 5.06 -9.34
C THR A 342 24.84 5.51 -7.94
N ASN A 343 25.02 6.80 -7.64
CA ASN A 343 24.69 7.36 -6.33
C ASN A 343 23.20 7.18 -6.00
N LYS A 344 22.31 7.43 -6.96
CA LYS A 344 20.86 7.18 -6.83
C LYS A 344 20.56 5.71 -6.49
N CYS A 345 21.12 4.76 -7.24
CA CYS A 345 20.90 3.33 -6.98
C CYS A 345 21.42 2.93 -5.58
N LEU A 346 22.59 3.42 -5.17
CA LEU A 346 23.15 3.11 -3.86
C LEU A 346 22.30 3.71 -2.71
N GLU A 347 21.77 4.92 -2.89
CA GLU A 347 20.83 5.53 -1.94
C GLU A 347 19.52 4.74 -1.82
N HIS A 348 18.99 4.24 -2.94
CA HIS A 348 17.84 3.34 -2.96
C HIS A 348 18.11 2.07 -2.16
N TYR A 349 19.24 1.41 -2.43
CA TYR A 349 19.61 0.14 -1.79
C TYR A 349 19.83 0.25 -0.27
N ARG A 350 20.10 1.46 0.26
CA ARG A 350 20.15 1.72 1.71
C ARG A 350 18.77 1.71 2.37
N GLN A 351 17.69 1.92 1.62
CA GLN A 351 16.34 2.01 2.17
C GLN A 351 15.76 0.60 2.42
N LYS A 352 16.15 -0.05 3.52
CA LYS A 352 15.69 -1.41 3.90
C LYS A 352 14.16 -1.61 3.81
N ASN A 353 13.40 -0.56 4.13
CA ASN A 353 11.94 -0.63 4.08
C ASN A 353 11.38 -0.70 2.65
N LYS A 354 12.16 -0.29 1.63
CA LYS A 354 11.82 -0.35 0.21
C LYS A 354 12.60 -1.41 -0.56
N TYR A 355 13.86 -1.70 -0.21
CA TYR A 355 14.72 -2.64 -0.93
C TYR A 355 15.19 -3.76 -0.01
N LEU A 356 14.96 -5.00 -0.44
CA LEU A 356 15.44 -6.21 0.22
C LEU A 356 16.48 -6.88 -0.66
N ILE A 357 17.74 -6.87 -0.22
CA ILE A 357 18.86 -7.35 -1.01
C ILE A 357 19.24 -8.76 -0.54
N PHE A 358 19.41 -9.66 -1.50
CA PHE A 358 19.80 -11.05 -1.27
C PHE A 358 21.05 -11.37 -2.07
N LEU A 359 22.15 -11.63 -1.35
CA LEU A 359 23.38 -12.15 -1.92
C LEU A 359 23.26 -13.67 -2.05
N ILE A 360 23.21 -14.16 -3.28
CA ILE A 360 23.20 -15.60 -3.57
C ILE A 360 24.65 -16.08 -3.67
N GLU A 361 25.06 -16.90 -2.71
CA GLU A 361 26.41 -17.45 -2.67
C GLU A 361 26.58 -18.59 -3.69
N PRO A 362 27.78 -18.72 -4.28
CA PRO A 362 28.08 -19.77 -5.24
C PRO A 362 27.92 -21.16 -4.64
N GLN A 363 27.34 -22.07 -5.40
CA GLN A 363 27.27 -23.50 -5.10
C GLN A 363 27.93 -24.26 -6.25
N LYS A 364 28.75 -25.27 -5.94
CA LYS A 364 29.54 -26.00 -6.96
C LYS A 364 28.66 -26.62 -8.05
N GLU A 365 27.45 -27.01 -7.69
CA GLU A 365 26.46 -27.66 -8.55
C GLU A 365 25.79 -26.69 -9.54
N CYS A 366 25.84 -25.37 -9.27
CA CYS A 366 25.29 -24.33 -10.13
C CYS A 366 26.25 -23.90 -11.27
N LEU A 367 27.49 -24.37 -11.26
CA LEU A 367 28.52 -24.06 -12.28
C LEU A 367 28.19 -24.76 -13.60
N LYS A 368 27.39 -24.12 -14.45
CA LYS A 368 27.19 -24.54 -15.85
C LYS A 368 27.55 -23.40 -16.79
N ALA A 369 28.48 -23.65 -17.70
CA ALA A 369 28.83 -22.70 -18.76
C ALA A 369 27.66 -22.60 -19.75
N ASP A 370 27.19 -21.38 -20.03
CA ASP A 370 26.10 -21.12 -20.98
C ASP A 370 26.60 -20.46 -22.29
N GLY A 371 27.93 -20.36 -22.47
CA GLY A 371 28.57 -19.82 -23.67
C GLY A 371 28.41 -18.31 -23.89
N VAL A 372 27.67 -17.62 -23.02
CA VAL A 372 27.35 -16.19 -23.15
C VAL A 372 27.86 -15.39 -21.95
N ARG A 373 27.83 -15.96 -20.75
CA ARG A 373 28.26 -15.29 -19.52
C ARG A 373 29.76 -15.45 -19.31
N MET A 374 30.38 -14.41 -18.74
CA MET A 374 31.73 -14.51 -18.21
C MET A 374 31.72 -15.52 -17.04
N MET A 375 32.22 -16.73 -17.30
CA MET A 375 32.47 -17.71 -16.25
C MET A 375 33.79 -17.36 -15.56
N PRO A 376 33.88 -17.52 -14.24
CA PRO A 376 35.15 -17.42 -13.51
C PRO A 376 36.05 -18.59 -13.88
N ILE A 377 37.33 -18.42 -13.56
CA ILE A 377 38.37 -19.40 -13.90
C ILE A 377 38.24 -20.64 -13.00
N ASP A 378 37.89 -20.45 -11.72
CA ASP A 378 37.70 -21.52 -10.74
C ASP A 378 36.68 -21.15 -9.64
N TYR A 379 36.52 -22.03 -8.66
CA TYR A 379 35.59 -21.82 -7.53
C TYR A 379 36.09 -20.75 -6.54
N GLU A 380 37.41 -20.53 -6.42
CA GLU A 380 37.97 -19.50 -5.54
C GLU A 380 37.71 -18.10 -6.13
N ASP A 381 37.80 -17.96 -7.45
CA ASP A 381 37.41 -16.77 -8.20
C ASP A 381 35.93 -16.43 -7.90
N TRP A 382 35.03 -17.43 -7.86
CA TRP A 382 33.62 -17.20 -7.48
C TRP A 382 33.38 -16.78 -6.04
N ILE A 383 34.18 -17.30 -5.10
CA ILE A 383 34.15 -16.86 -3.71
C ILE A 383 34.59 -15.39 -3.63
N SER A 384 35.64 -15.01 -4.36
CA SER A 384 36.16 -13.63 -4.36
C SER A 384 35.11 -12.59 -4.80
N PHE A 385 34.25 -12.94 -5.77
CA PHE A 385 33.10 -12.09 -6.14
C PHE A 385 32.14 -11.90 -4.98
N SER A 386 31.83 -12.97 -4.24
CA SER A 386 30.91 -12.91 -3.10
C SER A 386 31.47 -12.06 -1.96
N GLU A 387 32.78 -12.15 -1.70
CA GLU A 387 33.46 -11.28 -0.75
C GLU A 387 33.44 -9.82 -1.21
N SER A 388 33.64 -9.58 -2.51
CA SER A 388 33.60 -8.23 -3.08
C SER A 388 32.21 -7.60 -2.93
N PHE A 389 31.13 -8.36 -3.17
CA PHE A 389 29.76 -7.90 -2.89
C PHE A 389 29.58 -7.54 -1.41
N LYS A 390 30.02 -8.40 -0.47
CA LYS A 390 29.92 -8.13 0.97
C LYS A 390 30.68 -6.86 1.35
N ASN A 391 31.91 -6.69 0.87
CA ASN A 391 32.73 -5.51 1.15
C ASN A 391 32.09 -4.23 0.63
N LEU A 392 31.60 -4.23 -0.61
CA LEU A 392 30.94 -3.07 -1.20
C LEU A 392 29.65 -2.72 -0.44
N MET A 393 28.79 -3.70 -0.15
CA MET A 393 27.56 -3.43 0.60
C MET A 393 27.85 -2.92 2.01
N ASN A 394 28.85 -3.47 2.70
CA ASN A 394 29.28 -2.99 4.02
C ASN A 394 29.85 -1.56 3.96
N GLU A 395 30.69 -1.25 2.97
CA GLU A 395 31.25 0.09 2.75
C GLU A 395 30.15 1.16 2.60
N TYR A 396 29.07 0.80 1.91
CA TYR A 396 27.95 1.70 1.66
C TYR A 396 26.81 1.56 2.68
N ASN A 397 26.98 0.82 3.78
CA ASN A 397 25.94 0.57 4.79
C ASN A 397 24.62 0.01 4.21
N ILE A 398 24.74 -0.88 3.24
CA ILE A 398 23.62 -1.57 2.59
C ILE A 398 23.38 -2.88 3.32
N GLU A 399 22.19 -3.05 3.89
CA GLU A 399 21.81 -4.30 4.56
C GLU A 399 21.41 -5.37 3.52
N PHE A 400 21.85 -6.61 3.75
CA PHE A 400 21.57 -7.72 2.85
C PHE A 400 21.40 -9.04 3.62
N ASN A 401 20.70 -9.98 2.97
CA ASN A 401 20.53 -11.35 3.44
C ASN A 401 21.40 -12.27 2.57
N THR A 402 21.97 -13.32 3.15
CA THR A 402 22.73 -14.32 2.40
C THR A 402 21.87 -15.56 2.12
N ILE A 403 22.01 -16.10 0.91
CA ILE A 403 21.37 -17.35 0.49
C ILE A 403 22.48 -18.32 0.09
N ASN A 404 22.71 -19.33 0.93
CA ASN A 404 23.78 -20.32 0.77
C ASN A 404 23.26 -21.77 0.59
N VAL A 405 21.97 -21.93 0.32
CA VAL A 405 21.32 -23.23 0.11
C VAL A 405 21.13 -23.51 -1.38
N LEU A 406 21.18 -24.79 -1.80
CA LEU A 406 20.96 -25.18 -3.19
C LEU A 406 19.48 -25.30 -3.54
N ASP A 407 18.65 -25.79 -2.61
CA ASP A 407 17.24 -26.08 -2.84
C ASP A 407 16.43 -24.80 -3.12
N LEU A 408 15.70 -24.80 -4.24
CA LEU A 408 14.97 -23.61 -4.70
C LEU A 408 13.81 -23.22 -3.77
N ASN A 409 13.13 -24.20 -3.15
CA ASN A 409 12.05 -23.91 -2.21
C ASN A 409 12.59 -23.28 -0.94
N GLN A 410 13.72 -23.76 -0.42
CA GLN A 410 14.40 -23.13 0.72
C GLN A 410 14.84 -21.70 0.40
N ARG A 411 15.40 -21.45 -0.78
CA ARG A 411 15.73 -20.07 -1.23
C ARG A 411 14.50 -19.17 -1.24
N TYR A 412 13.38 -19.67 -1.79
CA TYR A 412 12.12 -18.96 -1.81
C TYR A 412 11.62 -18.66 -0.39
N SER A 413 11.63 -19.64 0.51
CA SER A 413 11.22 -19.44 1.91
C SER A 413 12.06 -18.38 2.62
N ILE A 414 13.38 -18.31 2.38
CA ILE A 414 14.24 -17.26 2.95
C ILE A 414 13.78 -15.87 2.47
N VAL A 415 13.54 -15.73 1.16
CA VAL A 415 13.07 -14.46 0.58
C VAL A 415 11.70 -14.06 1.13
N MET A 416 10.78 -15.01 1.23
CA MET A 416 9.43 -14.78 1.75
C MET A 416 9.43 -14.39 3.22
N ASN A 417 10.23 -15.08 4.04
CA ASN A 417 10.35 -14.76 5.46
C ASN A 417 10.87 -13.34 5.65
N ALA A 418 11.86 -12.90 4.86
CA ALA A 418 12.37 -11.53 4.92
C ALA A 418 11.39 -10.49 4.34
N LEU A 419 10.60 -10.86 3.31
CA LEU A 419 9.58 -9.96 2.73
C LEU A 419 8.47 -9.65 3.73
N PHE A 420 8.00 -10.67 4.45
CA PHE A 420 6.89 -10.59 5.41
C PHE A 420 7.32 -10.47 6.87
N ALA A 421 8.63 -10.45 7.16
CA ALA A 421 9.12 -10.17 8.50
C ALA A 421 8.64 -8.77 8.92
N GLN A 422 7.82 -8.71 9.96
CA GLN A 422 7.46 -7.47 10.62
C GLN A 422 8.74 -6.92 11.28
N ASN A 423 9.12 -5.68 10.97
CA ASN A 423 9.97 -4.90 11.87
C ASN A 423 9.07 -4.57 13.08
N ILE A 424 8.91 -5.51 14.02
CA ILE A 424 8.25 -5.27 15.32
C ILE A 424 9.17 -4.44 16.19
#